data_AF-A0A9P5Q8N5-F1
#
_entry.id   AF-A0A9P5Q8N5-F1
#
_cell.length_a   1.000
_cell.length_b   1.000
_cell.length_c   1.000
_cell.angle_alpha   90.00
_cell.angle_beta   90.00
_cell.angle_gamma   90.00
#
_symmetry.space_group_name_H-M   'P 1'
#
loop_
_entity.id
_entity.type
_entity.pdbx_description
1 polymer ?
#
loop_
_entity_poly.entity_id
_entity_poly.type
_entity_poly.pdbx_seq_one_letter_code
_entity_poly.pdbx_strand_id
1 'polypeptide(L)'
;MSFKTQHMQDAFLFAAPAPSLNVPSTARKVHLRRLYDILQLCIHRDDLPRARRAWSILIRCKEINWMAMWGIAIHLIEENPYEDHDSTRKIELLRDMILHYPDERVALIKELVFRLIFAGRHREALDELELYLPSFPYQDNPVLHVYAGLLCFYLFQGNNGTDKPAVVQPNLVREAVSHFERARVLDPGNIVAVSFIQKIAIQNLETNIQATQLAESDDDLMVQDDDDPPKPKRLRQTMSSP
;
A
#
# COMPACT_ATOMS: atom_id res chain seq x y z
N MET A 1 34.84 7.19 -17.05
CA MET A 1 34.73 6.46 -15.77
C MET A 1 33.51 5.55 -15.89
N SER A 2 33.74 4.25 -16.04
CA SER A 2 32.71 3.27 -16.43
C SER A 2 32.18 2.55 -15.20
N PHE A 3 30.90 2.70 -14.90
CA PHE A 3 30.21 1.91 -13.89
C PHE A 3 30.19 0.45 -14.35
N LYS A 4 30.91 -0.43 -13.64
CA LYS A 4 30.78 -1.88 -13.82
C LYS A 4 29.57 -2.35 -13.02
N THR A 5 28.43 -2.45 -13.69
CA THR A 5 27.33 -3.32 -13.27
C THR A 5 27.85 -4.76 -13.26
N GLN A 6 28.16 -5.28 -12.07
CA GLN A 6 28.40 -6.71 -11.88
C GLN A 6 27.04 -7.42 -11.94
N HIS A 7 26.62 -7.75 -13.16
CA HIS A 7 25.61 -8.77 -13.39
C HIS A 7 26.19 -10.09 -12.88
N MET A 8 25.75 -10.56 -11.71
CA MET A 8 25.97 -11.95 -11.30
C MET A 8 25.29 -12.80 -12.37
N GLN A 9 26.10 -13.42 -13.22
CA GLN A 9 25.62 -14.39 -14.19
C GLN A 9 25.06 -15.59 -13.41
N ASP A 10 23.78 -15.86 -13.60
CA ASP A 10 23.03 -17.00 -13.07
C ASP A 10 23.54 -18.32 -13.68
N ALA A 11 24.74 -18.73 -13.29
CA ALA A 11 25.27 -20.06 -13.55
C ALA A 11 24.90 -20.97 -12.38
N PHE A 12 23.91 -21.86 -12.59
CA PHE A 12 23.60 -22.93 -11.65
C PHE A 12 24.81 -23.87 -11.45
N LEU A 13 25.15 -24.10 -10.18
CA LEU A 13 26.45 -24.59 -9.69
C LEU A 13 26.47 -26.04 -9.21
N PHE A 14 25.56 -26.87 -9.70
CA PHE A 14 25.68 -28.31 -9.47
C PHE A 14 26.72 -28.98 -10.38
N ALA A 15 27.25 -28.25 -11.37
CA ALA A 15 28.39 -28.71 -12.14
C ALA A 15 29.67 -28.56 -11.30
N ALA A 16 30.37 -29.69 -11.13
CA ALA A 16 31.79 -29.77 -10.80
C ALA A 16 32.58 -28.59 -11.40
N PRO A 17 33.66 -28.11 -10.73
CA PRO A 17 34.34 -26.87 -11.11
C PRO A 17 34.67 -26.88 -12.60
N ALA A 18 33.89 -26.14 -13.39
CA ALA A 18 34.20 -25.92 -14.78
C ALA A 18 35.51 -25.13 -14.80
N PRO A 19 36.58 -25.63 -15.44
CA PRO A 19 37.93 -25.06 -15.34
C PRO A 19 38.06 -23.65 -15.95
N SER A 20 37.00 -23.10 -16.56
CA SER A 20 37.03 -21.83 -17.28
C SER A 20 36.20 -20.69 -16.68
N LEU A 21 35.46 -20.91 -15.58
CA LEU A 21 34.65 -19.84 -14.94
C LEU A 21 34.97 -19.70 -13.46
N ASN A 22 35.89 -18.77 -13.18
CA ASN A 22 36.14 -18.18 -11.86
C ASN A 22 36.15 -19.20 -10.71
N VAL A 23 37.18 -20.05 -10.70
CA VAL A 23 37.50 -20.86 -9.52
C VAL A 23 37.60 -19.90 -8.33
N PRO A 24 36.84 -20.11 -7.24
CA PRO A 24 36.93 -19.25 -6.09
C PRO A 24 38.37 -19.30 -5.56
N SER A 25 39.09 -18.19 -5.70
CA SER A 25 40.54 -18.11 -5.46
C SER A 25 40.96 -18.47 -4.01
N THR A 26 40.02 -18.59 -3.08
CA THR A 26 40.29 -18.95 -1.68
C THR A 26 39.24 -19.92 -1.13
N ALA A 27 39.63 -20.77 -0.17
CA ALA A 27 38.72 -21.67 0.55
C ALA A 27 37.53 -20.91 1.16
N ARG A 28 37.76 -19.68 1.65
CA ARG A 28 36.70 -18.80 2.17
C ARG A 28 35.65 -18.48 1.10
N LYS A 29 36.04 -18.12 -0.12
CA LYS A 29 35.09 -17.86 -1.21
C LYS A 29 34.31 -19.11 -1.61
N VAL A 30 34.94 -20.30 -1.57
CA VAL A 30 34.24 -21.58 -1.79
C VAL A 30 33.16 -21.80 -0.72
N HIS A 31 33.49 -21.58 0.56
CA HIS A 31 32.54 -21.75 1.65
C HIS A 31 31.38 -20.75 1.59
N LEU A 32 31.65 -19.48 1.28
CA LEU A 32 30.59 -18.48 1.10
C LEU A 32 29.65 -18.84 -0.04
N ARG A 33 30.20 -19.31 -1.17
CA ARG A 33 29.40 -19.76 -2.33
C ARG A 33 28.52 -20.94 -1.96
N ARG A 34 29.10 -21.99 -1.35
CA ARG A 34 28.34 -23.16 -0.89
C ARG A 34 27.26 -22.79 0.14
N LEU A 35 27.55 -21.86 1.02
CA LEU A 35 26.58 -21.41 2.03
C LEU A 35 25.42 -20.64 1.38
N TYR A 36 25.70 -19.83 0.35
CA TYR A 36 24.68 -19.18 -0.46
C TYR A 36 23.83 -20.21 -1.23
N ASP A 37 24.46 -21.23 -1.84
CA ASP A 37 23.74 -22.28 -2.55
C ASP A 37 22.83 -23.07 -1.59
N ILE A 38 23.34 -23.42 -0.40
CA ILE A 38 22.54 -24.06 0.65
C ILE A 38 21.35 -23.18 1.05
N LEU A 39 21.57 -21.87 1.22
CA LEU A 39 20.50 -20.93 1.54
C LEU A 39 19.40 -20.96 0.47
N GLN A 40 19.76 -20.80 -0.81
CA GLN A 40 18.81 -20.82 -1.92
C GLN A 40 18.07 -22.16 -2.03
N LEU A 41 18.76 -23.28 -1.81
CA LEU A 41 18.12 -24.60 -1.80
C LEU A 41 17.16 -24.77 -0.62
N CYS A 42 17.47 -24.21 0.54
CA CYS A 42 16.56 -24.25 1.68
C CYS A 42 15.31 -23.41 1.42
N ILE A 43 15.47 -22.22 0.81
CA ILE A 43 14.35 -21.36 0.40
C ILE A 43 13.44 -22.08 -0.61
N HIS A 44 14.00 -22.66 -1.69
CA HIS A 44 13.22 -23.39 -2.69
C HIS A 44 12.52 -24.65 -2.16
N ARG A 45 12.99 -25.20 -1.04
CA ARG A 45 12.40 -26.38 -0.38
C ARG A 45 11.50 -26.02 0.81
N ASP A 46 11.30 -24.73 1.06
CA ASP A 46 10.57 -24.22 2.21
C ASP A 46 11.11 -24.67 3.59
N ASP A 47 12.41 -25.02 3.65
CA ASP A 47 13.12 -25.31 4.91
C ASP A 47 13.63 -23.99 5.53
N LEU A 48 12.68 -23.15 5.97
CA LEU A 48 12.94 -21.83 6.56
C LEU A 48 13.84 -21.88 7.81
N PRO A 49 13.71 -22.85 8.75
CA PRO A 49 14.61 -22.92 9.90
C PRO A 49 16.08 -23.13 9.50
N ARG A 50 16.35 -23.89 8.45
CA ARG A 50 17.71 -24.09 7.94
C ARG A 50 18.18 -22.89 7.12
N ALA A 51 17.30 -22.27 6.34
CA ALA A 51 17.58 -21.05 5.60
C ALA A 51 17.97 -19.90 6.56
N ARG A 52 17.25 -19.70 7.67
CA ARG A 52 17.58 -18.71 8.71
C ARG A 52 18.97 -18.92 9.32
N ARG A 53 19.34 -20.18 9.58
CA ARG A 53 20.68 -20.51 10.09
C ARG A 53 21.75 -20.16 9.06
N ALA A 54 21.57 -20.54 7.80
CA ALA A 54 22.50 -20.18 6.73
C ALA A 54 22.63 -18.66 6.56
N TRP A 55 21.49 -17.95 6.59
CA TRP A 55 21.43 -16.50 6.51
C TRP A 55 22.16 -15.79 7.66
N SER A 56 21.93 -16.22 8.91
CA SER A 56 22.60 -15.61 10.08
C SER A 56 24.13 -15.75 10.07
N ILE A 57 24.67 -16.76 9.37
CA ILE A 57 26.10 -16.90 9.14
C ILE A 57 26.56 -15.96 8.01
N LEU A 58 25.78 -15.86 6.91
CA LEU A 58 26.11 -14.99 5.77
C LEU A 58 26.15 -13.51 6.14
N ILE A 59 25.19 -13.01 6.91
CA ILE A 59 25.14 -11.58 7.30
C ILE A 59 26.33 -11.13 8.16
N ARG A 60 27.01 -12.08 8.84
CA ARG A 60 28.21 -11.81 9.64
C ARG A 60 29.49 -11.79 8.80
N CYS A 61 29.40 -12.16 7.52
CA CYS A 61 30.54 -12.19 6.62
C CYS A 61 30.70 -10.84 5.94
N LYS A 62 31.85 -10.19 6.13
CA LYS A 62 32.19 -8.88 5.54
C LYS A 62 32.11 -8.82 4.01
N GLU A 63 32.20 -9.98 3.34
CA GLU A 63 32.12 -10.09 1.89
C GLU A 63 30.70 -10.00 1.35
N ILE A 64 29.69 -10.19 2.21
CA ILE A 64 28.28 -10.21 1.83
C ILE A 64 27.68 -8.85 2.17
N ASN A 65 27.23 -8.13 1.14
CA ASN A 65 26.37 -6.98 1.34
C ASN A 65 24.95 -7.48 1.64
N TRP A 66 24.64 -7.74 2.91
CA TRP A 66 23.34 -8.24 3.32
C TRP A 66 22.20 -7.28 2.96
N MET A 67 22.47 -5.96 2.88
CA MET A 67 21.48 -4.95 2.51
C MET A 67 21.07 -5.08 1.04
N ALA A 68 21.96 -5.52 0.14
CA ALA A 68 21.61 -5.83 -1.24
C ALA A 68 20.75 -7.11 -1.36
N MET A 69 20.64 -7.88 -0.29
CA MET A 69 19.87 -9.12 -0.20
C MET A 69 18.66 -8.97 0.73
N TRP A 70 18.16 -7.74 0.89
CA TRP A 70 17.07 -7.40 1.80
C TRP A 70 15.81 -8.22 1.57
N GLY A 71 15.47 -8.54 0.31
CA GLY A 71 14.31 -9.37 -0.02
C GLY A 71 14.37 -10.76 0.62
N ILE A 72 15.58 -11.34 0.72
CA ILE A 72 15.79 -12.60 1.43
C ILE A 72 15.63 -12.41 2.93
N ALA A 73 16.13 -11.31 3.50
CA ALA A 73 15.94 -11.01 4.92
C ALA A 73 14.44 -10.92 5.26
N ILE A 74 13.65 -10.22 4.45
CA ILE A 74 12.21 -10.08 4.61
C ILE A 74 11.48 -11.42 4.45
N HIS A 75 11.86 -12.22 3.44
CA HIS A 75 11.28 -13.53 3.21
C HIS A 75 11.54 -14.52 4.36
N LEU A 76 12.73 -14.44 4.97
CA LEU A 76 13.12 -15.32 6.08
C LEU A 76 12.56 -14.89 7.43
N ILE A 77 12.04 -13.67 7.55
CA ILE A 77 11.24 -13.29 8.72
C ILE A 77 9.94 -14.05 8.62
N GLU A 78 9.72 -14.88 9.64
CA GLU A 78 8.59 -15.78 9.74
C GLU A 78 7.28 -15.03 9.49
N GLU A 79 6.36 -15.71 8.81
CA GLU A 79 4.99 -15.27 8.64
C GLU A 79 4.18 -16.31 9.40
N ASN A 80 4.09 -16.17 10.72
CA ASN A 80 3.10 -16.92 11.47
C ASN A 80 1.73 -16.33 11.08
N PRO A 81 0.90 -17.05 10.33
CA PRO A 81 -0.38 -16.51 9.86
C PRO A 81 -1.36 -16.23 11.00
N TYR A 82 -1.03 -16.66 12.23
CA TYR A 82 -1.84 -16.48 13.42
C TYR A 82 -1.37 -15.31 14.31
N GLU A 83 -0.25 -14.66 14.01
CA GLU A 83 0.29 -13.55 14.81
C GLU A 83 0.55 -12.30 13.96
N ASP A 84 -0.28 -11.26 14.17
CA ASP A 84 -0.12 -9.92 13.59
C ASP A 84 1.24 -9.25 13.93
N HIS A 85 1.93 -9.78 14.93
CA HIS A 85 3.27 -9.35 15.35
C HIS A 85 4.34 -9.53 14.26
N ASP A 86 4.19 -10.53 13.37
CA ASP A 86 5.18 -10.80 12.32
C ASP A 86 5.13 -9.77 11.18
N SER A 87 3.93 -9.28 10.86
CA SER A 87 3.74 -8.16 9.93
C SER A 87 4.39 -6.88 10.48
N THR A 88 4.29 -6.66 11.79
CA THR A 88 4.85 -5.47 12.45
C THR A 88 6.39 -5.46 12.40
N ARG A 89 7.04 -6.59 12.69
CA ARG A 89 8.52 -6.71 12.61
C ARG A 89 9.05 -6.49 11.20
N LYS A 90 8.35 -6.98 10.19
CA LYS A 90 8.70 -6.75 8.77
C LYS A 90 8.58 -5.27 8.40
N ILE A 91 7.51 -4.61 8.83
CA ILE A 91 7.28 -3.18 8.62
C ILE A 91 8.38 -2.34 9.28
N GLU A 92 8.72 -2.63 10.54
CA GLU A 92 9.80 -1.95 11.26
C GLU A 92 11.14 -2.13 10.55
N LEU A 93 11.48 -3.36 10.14
CA LEU A 93 12.70 -3.60 9.38
C LEU A 93 12.70 -2.81 8.06
N LEU A 94 11.59 -2.80 7.31
CA LEU A 94 11.52 -2.04 6.05
C LEU A 94 11.70 -0.54 6.28
N ARG A 95 11.10 0.04 7.33
CA ARG A 95 11.28 1.45 7.71
C ARG A 95 12.75 1.75 8.03
N ASP A 96 13.40 0.90 8.82
CA ASP A 96 14.82 1.03 9.11
C ASP A 96 15.67 0.94 7.83
N MET A 97 15.34 0.03 6.92
CA MET A 97 16.07 -0.14 5.66
C MET A 97 15.92 1.06 4.71
N ILE A 98 14.73 1.66 4.65
CA ILE A 98 14.44 2.87 3.86
C ILE A 98 15.32 4.05 4.29
N LEU A 99 15.60 4.16 5.59
CA LEU A 99 16.46 5.21 6.15
C LEU A 99 17.94 4.98 5.77
N HIS A 100 18.41 3.74 5.88
CA HIS A 100 19.83 3.40 5.71
C HIS A 100 20.25 3.19 4.25
N TYR A 101 19.31 2.89 3.34
CA TYR A 101 19.63 2.53 1.96
C TYR A 101 18.79 3.32 0.93
N PRO A 102 19.25 4.53 0.53
CA PRO A 102 18.51 5.38 -0.39
C PRO A 102 18.41 4.80 -1.82
N ASP A 103 19.38 3.98 -2.23
CA ASP A 103 19.48 3.47 -3.61
C ASP A 103 18.32 2.52 -3.97
N GLU A 104 17.90 1.68 -3.03
CA GLU A 104 16.78 0.72 -3.19
C GLU A 104 15.46 1.27 -2.63
N ARG A 105 15.41 2.56 -2.24
CA ARG A 105 14.28 3.12 -1.48
C ARG A 105 12.94 2.98 -2.22
N VAL A 106 12.92 3.07 -3.55
CA VAL A 106 11.69 2.87 -4.35
C VAL A 106 11.16 1.45 -4.20
N ALA A 107 12.03 0.43 -4.23
CA ALA A 107 11.63 -0.96 -4.09
C ALA A 107 11.18 -1.26 -2.66
N LEU A 108 11.90 -0.72 -1.67
CA LEU A 108 11.55 -0.85 -0.25
C LEU A 108 10.21 -0.20 0.09
N ILE A 109 9.92 0.99 -0.44
CA ILE A 109 8.62 1.67 -0.24
C ILE A 109 7.49 0.84 -0.87
N LYS A 110 7.68 0.30 -2.07
CA LYS A 110 6.67 -0.55 -2.72
C LYS A 110 6.35 -1.77 -1.86
N GLU A 111 7.37 -2.46 -1.34
CA GLU A 111 7.18 -3.60 -0.45
C GLU A 111 6.52 -3.17 0.87
N LEU A 112 6.92 -2.05 1.47
CA LEU A 112 6.31 -1.51 2.69
C LEU A 112 4.81 -1.25 2.51
N VAL A 113 4.43 -0.58 1.43
CA VAL A 113 3.02 -0.30 1.09
C VAL A 113 2.25 -1.60 0.89
N PHE A 114 2.83 -2.57 0.18
CA PHE A 114 2.22 -3.87 -0.01
C PHE A 114 1.96 -4.57 1.35
N ARG A 115 2.96 -4.59 2.23
CA ARG A 115 2.83 -5.19 3.57
C ARG A 115 1.77 -4.49 4.42
N LEU A 116 1.69 -3.16 4.38
CA LEU A 116 0.65 -2.40 5.08
C LEU A 116 -0.76 -2.71 4.53
N ILE A 117 -0.90 -2.90 3.22
CA ILE A 117 -2.16 -3.30 2.58
C ILE A 117 -2.58 -4.70 3.05
N PHE A 118 -1.67 -5.67 3.07
CA PHE A 118 -1.96 -7.03 3.55
C PHE A 118 -2.32 -7.07 5.04
N ALA A 119 -1.74 -6.18 5.84
CA ALA A 119 -2.09 -6.02 7.25
C ALA A 119 -3.41 -5.23 7.47
N GLY A 120 -4.10 -4.80 6.40
CA GLY A 120 -5.32 -3.99 6.49
C GLY A 120 -5.10 -2.54 6.94
N ARG A 121 -3.84 -2.10 7.09
CA ARG A 121 -3.44 -0.76 7.56
C ARG A 121 -3.39 0.23 6.40
N HIS A 122 -4.49 0.34 5.67
CA HIS A 122 -4.57 1.13 4.43
C HIS A 122 -4.35 2.63 4.63
N ARG A 123 -4.75 3.18 5.80
CA ARG A 123 -4.54 4.60 6.11
C ARG A 123 -3.06 4.91 6.28
N GLU A 124 -2.35 4.08 7.03
CA GLU A 124 -0.91 4.24 7.22
C GLU A 124 -0.14 4.04 5.92
N ALA A 125 -0.57 3.11 5.05
CA ALA A 125 0.01 2.94 3.72
C ALA A 125 -0.10 4.21 2.88
N LEU A 126 -1.22 4.92 2.97
CA LEU A 126 -1.44 6.18 2.28
C LEU A 126 -0.55 7.29 2.86
N ASP A 127 -0.52 7.44 4.19
CA ASP A 127 0.28 8.47 4.87
C ASP A 127 1.78 8.31 4.54
N GLU A 128 2.29 7.07 4.48
CA GLU A 128 3.68 6.78 4.06
C GLU A 128 3.92 7.16 2.58
N LEU A 129 2.98 6.87 1.68
CA LEU A 129 3.10 7.28 0.28
C LEU A 129 3.09 8.81 0.13
N GLU A 130 2.21 9.50 0.83
CA GLU A 130 2.12 10.96 0.82
C GLU A 130 3.39 11.62 1.37
N LEU A 131 4.08 10.96 2.31
CA LEU A 131 5.38 11.42 2.81
C LEU A 131 6.46 11.38 1.73
N TYR A 132 6.52 10.30 0.93
CA TYR A 132 7.60 10.10 -0.04
C TYR A 132 7.30 10.68 -1.43
N LEU A 133 6.05 10.66 -1.89
CA LEU A 133 5.65 11.09 -3.25
C LEU A 133 6.09 12.52 -3.65
N PRO A 134 6.09 13.53 -2.75
CA PRO A 134 6.53 14.88 -3.10
C PRO A 134 8.04 14.97 -3.38
N SER A 135 8.82 14.00 -2.92
CA SER A 135 10.27 14.02 -3.03
C SER A 135 10.74 13.40 -4.35
N PHE A 136 11.76 14.00 -4.98
CA PHE A 136 12.49 13.36 -6.08
C PHE A 136 13.30 12.16 -5.54
N PRO A 137 13.29 10.97 -6.19
CA PRO A 137 12.73 10.62 -7.51
C PRO A 137 11.32 9.99 -7.48
N TYR A 138 10.62 9.97 -6.35
CA TYR A 138 9.35 9.25 -6.18
C TYR A 138 8.19 9.91 -6.94
N GLN A 139 8.24 11.24 -7.09
CA GLN A 139 7.23 12.01 -7.81
C GLN A 139 7.04 11.58 -9.28
N ASP A 140 8.06 10.97 -9.89
CA ASP A 140 8.10 10.57 -11.30
C ASP A 140 7.76 9.08 -11.49
N ASN A 141 7.40 8.38 -10.40
CA ASN A 141 7.05 6.97 -10.45
C ASN A 141 5.54 6.78 -10.66
N PRO A 142 5.06 6.35 -11.85
CA PRO A 142 3.63 6.19 -12.10
C PRO A 142 2.99 5.13 -11.19
N VAL A 143 3.74 4.09 -10.81
CA VAL A 143 3.23 2.98 -9.99
C VAL A 143 2.90 3.45 -8.57
N LEU A 144 3.72 4.34 -7.99
CA LEU A 144 3.45 4.86 -6.65
C LEU A 144 2.19 5.75 -6.63
N HIS A 145 2.00 6.57 -7.68
CA HIS A 145 0.77 7.36 -7.83
C HIS A 145 -0.46 6.47 -8.03
N VAL A 146 -0.35 5.38 -8.77
CA VAL A 146 -1.46 4.41 -8.90
C VAL A 146 -1.79 3.78 -7.54
N TYR A 147 -0.81 3.37 -6.75
CA TYR A 147 -1.08 2.82 -5.41
C TYR A 147 -1.73 3.84 -4.49
N ALA A 148 -1.28 5.10 -4.48
CA ALA A 148 -1.90 6.16 -3.70
C ALA A 148 -3.36 6.38 -4.13
N GLY A 149 -3.63 6.50 -5.43
CA GLY A 149 -4.98 6.66 -5.95
C GLY A 149 -5.91 5.49 -5.60
N LEU A 150 -5.41 4.25 -5.69
CA LEU A 150 -6.16 3.05 -5.31
C LEU A 150 -6.47 3.02 -3.80
N LEU A 151 -5.51 3.42 -2.95
CA LEU A 151 -5.72 3.51 -1.50
C LEU A 151 -6.74 4.57 -1.13
N CYS A 152 -6.67 5.78 -1.71
CA CYS A 152 -7.67 6.82 -1.53
C CYS A 152 -9.08 6.34 -1.92
N PHE A 153 -9.18 5.65 -3.06
CA PHE A 153 -10.44 5.11 -3.56
C PHE A 153 -10.99 3.98 -2.68
N TYR A 154 -10.11 3.09 -2.20
CA TYR A 154 -10.50 2.01 -1.28
C TYR A 154 -11.00 2.56 0.06
N LEU A 155 -10.30 3.54 0.63
CA LEU A 155 -10.72 4.20 1.88
C LEU A 155 -12.06 4.93 1.72
N PHE A 156 -12.31 5.52 0.55
CA PHE A 156 -13.62 6.09 0.22
C PHE A 156 -14.73 5.03 0.22
N GLN A 157 -14.50 3.87 -0.41
CA GLN A 157 -15.48 2.78 -0.45
C GLN A 157 -15.76 2.18 0.93
N GLY A 158 -14.71 1.96 1.73
CA GLY A 158 -14.84 1.37 3.08
C GLY A 158 -15.70 2.20 4.02
N ASN A 159 -15.74 3.51 3.83
CA ASN A 159 -16.62 4.40 4.61
C ASN A 159 -18.10 4.25 4.21
N ASN A 160 -18.43 3.93 2.96
CA ASN A 160 -19.81 3.82 2.50
C ASN A 160 -20.51 2.51 2.94
N GLY A 161 -19.75 1.51 3.39
CA GLY A 161 -20.26 0.16 3.70
C GLY A 161 -20.58 -0.09 5.19
N THR A 162 -20.28 0.85 6.10
CA THR A 162 -20.58 0.70 7.52
C THR A 162 -21.79 1.56 7.89
N ASP A 163 -22.78 1.01 8.59
CA ASP A 163 -24.06 1.60 9.04
C ASP A 163 -23.97 2.88 9.91
N LYS A 164 -22.81 3.55 9.92
CA LYS A 164 -22.68 4.92 10.45
C LYS A 164 -22.82 5.88 9.26
N PRO A 165 -23.49 7.03 9.41
CA PRO A 165 -23.51 8.05 8.37
C PRO A 165 -22.08 8.55 8.21
N ALA A 166 -21.33 7.89 7.33
CA ALA A 166 -19.96 8.24 7.04
C ALA A 166 -20.00 9.66 6.50
N VAL A 167 -19.21 10.53 7.12
CA VAL A 167 -18.85 11.79 6.50
C VAL A 167 -18.19 11.38 5.19
N VAL A 168 -18.95 11.43 4.09
CA VAL A 168 -18.44 11.27 2.75
C VAL A 168 -17.32 12.30 2.65
N GLN A 169 -16.08 11.85 2.53
CA GLN A 169 -14.94 12.76 2.37
C GLN A 169 -14.73 12.94 0.87
N PRO A 170 -15.37 13.92 0.22
CA PRO A 170 -15.18 14.17 -1.22
C PRO A 170 -13.71 14.48 -1.54
N ASN A 171 -12.94 14.88 -0.53
CA ASN A 171 -11.52 15.13 -0.62
C ASN A 171 -10.74 13.90 -1.09
N LEU A 172 -11.07 12.70 -0.60
CA LEU A 172 -10.37 11.46 -0.97
C LEU A 172 -10.60 11.08 -2.43
N VAL A 173 -11.80 11.32 -2.96
CA VAL A 173 -12.11 11.07 -4.38
C VAL A 173 -11.33 12.04 -5.26
N ARG A 174 -11.28 13.32 -4.88
CA ARG A 174 -10.51 14.34 -5.60
C ARG A 174 -9.01 14.02 -5.58
N GLU A 175 -8.47 13.59 -4.44
CA GLU A 175 -7.08 13.17 -4.30
C GLU A 175 -6.79 11.93 -5.15
N ALA A 176 -7.67 10.93 -5.13
CA ALA A 176 -7.54 9.74 -5.97
C ALA A 176 -7.46 10.11 -7.46
N VAL A 177 -8.34 10.99 -7.94
CA VAL A 177 -8.31 11.49 -9.33
C VAL A 177 -7.00 12.21 -9.62
N SER A 178 -6.54 13.11 -8.75
CA SER A 178 -5.27 13.83 -8.91
C SER A 178 -4.09 12.87 -9.07
N HIS A 179 -4.02 11.82 -8.24
CA HIS A 179 -2.98 10.80 -8.35
C HIS A 179 -3.08 9.97 -9.64
N PHE A 180 -4.28 9.56 -10.05
CA PHE A 180 -4.45 8.83 -11.31
C PHE A 180 -4.13 9.70 -12.53
N GLU A 181 -4.49 10.98 -12.52
CA GLU A 181 -4.14 11.90 -13.59
C GLU A 181 -2.62 12.08 -13.69
N ARG A 182 -1.94 12.21 -12.55
CA ARG A 182 -0.47 12.28 -12.52
C ARG A 182 0.17 10.99 -13.02
N ALA A 183 -0.36 9.83 -12.64
CA ALA A 183 0.07 8.54 -13.18
C ALA A 183 -0.12 8.45 -14.70
N ARG A 184 -1.24 8.95 -15.23
CA ARG A 184 -1.52 8.99 -16.68
C ARG A 184 -0.57 9.93 -17.44
N VAL A 185 -0.20 11.06 -16.85
CA VAL A 185 0.78 11.99 -17.45
C VAL A 185 2.15 11.34 -17.54
N LEU A 186 2.56 10.61 -16.49
CA LEU A 186 3.85 9.91 -16.44
C LEU A 186 3.88 8.67 -17.33
N ASP A 187 2.77 7.93 -17.39
CA ASP A 187 2.60 6.72 -18.21
C ASP A 187 1.23 6.73 -18.91
N PRO A 188 1.18 7.22 -20.17
CA PRO A 188 -0.06 7.24 -20.96
C PRO A 188 -0.64 5.85 -21.25
N GLY A 189 0.16 4.79 -21.15
CA GLY A 189 -0.26 3.41 -21.37
C GLY A 189 -0.90 2.74 -20.15
N ASN A 190 -0.98 3.45 -19.01
CA ASN A 190 -1.44 2.87 -17.76
C ASN A 190 -2.96 2.64 -17.76
N ILE A 191 -3.37 1.42 -18.08
CA ILE A 191 -4.79 0.99 -18.13
C ILE A 191 -5.49 1.20 -16.79
N VAL A 192 -4.77 1.00 -15.67
CA VAL A 192 -5.35 1.15 -14.32
C VAL A 192 -5.73 2.60 -14.07
N ALA A 193 -4.83 3.55 -14.33
CA ALA A 193 -5.12 4.97 -14.15
C ALA A 193 -6.32 5.41 -15.01
N VAL A 194 -6.36 5.03 -16.28
CA VAL A 194 -7.46 5.40 -17.20
C VAL A 194 -8.79 4.78 -16.77
N SER A 195 -8.81 3.49 -16.45
CA SER A 195 -10.05 2.79 -16.07
C SER A 195 -10.63 3.30 -14.74
N PHE A 196 -9.78 3.60 -13.76
CA PHE A 196 -10.25 4.11 -12.47
C PHE A 196 -10.73 5.56 -12.55
N ILE A 197 -10.13 6.41 -13.40
CA ILE A 197 -10.65 7.76 -13.67
C ILE A 197 -12.08 7.67 -14.24
N GLN A 198 -12.30 6.79 -15.21
CA GLN A 198 -13.63 6.57 -15.80
C GLN A 198 -14.62 6.04 -14.76
N LYS A 199 -14.21 5.07 -13.94
CA LYS A 199 -15.05 4.47 -12.90
C LYS A 199 -15.49 5.50 -11.84
N ILE A 200 -14.57 6.36 -11.40
CA ILE A 200 -14.88 7.44 -10.45
C ILE A 200 -15.88 8.44 -11.07
N ALA A 201 -15.71 8.79 -12.35
CA ALA A 201 -16.63 9.68 -13.05
C ALA A 201 -18.06 9.12 -13.12
N ILE A 202 -18.20 7.82 -13.40
CA ILE A 202 -19.50 7.13 -13.41
C ILE A 202 -20.14 7.15 -12.02
N GLN A 203 -19.36 6.80 -10.99
CA GLN A 203 -19.87 6.76 -9.61
C GLN A 203 -20.35 8.13 -9.12
N ASN A 204 -19.64 9.22 -9.46
CA ASN A 204 -20.06 10.58 -9.13
C ASN A 204 -21.35 10.99 -9.85
N LEU A 205 -21.55 10.52 -11.09
CA LEU A 205 -22.77 10.77 -11.84
C LEU A 205 -23.98 10.06 -11.20
N GLU A 206 -23.81 8.81 -10.80
CA GLU A 206 -24.84 8.03 -10.11
C GLU A 206 -25.26 8.68 -8.79
N THR A 207 -24.31 9.14 -7.98
CA THR A 207 -24.61 9.84 -6.72
C THR A 207 -25.36 11.16 -6.93
N ASN A 208 -25.03 11.91 -7.99
CA ASN A 208 -25.72 13.15 -8.30
C ASN A 208 -27.17 12.91 -8.74
N ILE A 209 -27.41 11.89 -9.57
CA ILE A 209 -28.78 11.53 -10.02
C ILE A 209 -29.63 11.12 -8.81
N GLN A 210 -29.10 10.33 -7.88
CA GLN A 210 -29.82 9.95 -6.66
C GLN A 210 -30.13 11.16 -5.77
N ALA A 211 -29.20 12.11 -5.65
CA ALA A 211 -29.44 13.33 -4.88
C ALA A 211 -30.54 14.22 -5.50
N THR A 212 -30.62 14.30 -6.84
CA THR A 212 -31.67 15.06 -7.53
C THR A 212 -33.05 14.39 -7.38
N GLN A 213 -33.12 13.05 -7.48
CA GLN A 213 -34.38 12.32 -7.32
C GLN A 213 -34.95 12.39 -5.89
N LEU A 214 -34.11 12.49 -4.87
CA LEU A 214 -34.56 12.70 -3.48
C LEU A 214 -35.07 14.13 -3.24
N ALA A 215 -34.50 15.13 -3.93
CA ALA A 215 -34.92 16.52 -3.80
C ALA A 215 -36.26 16.82 -4.53
N GLU A 216 -36.55 16.11 -5.62
CA GLU A 216 -37.83 16.24 -6.35
C GLU A 216 -39.00 15.50 -5.68
N SER A 217 -38.73 14.60 -4.71
CA SER A 217 -39.77 13.81 -4.03
C SER A 217 -40.38 14.51 -2.81
N ASP A 218 -39.83 15.63 -2.35
CA ASP A 218 -40.27 16.34 -1.12
C ASP A 218 -41.15 17.57 -1.40
N ASP A 219 -41.39 17.92 -2.67
CA ASP A 219 -42.14 19.13 -3.07
C ASP A 219 -43.60 18.86 -3.50
N ASP A 220 -44.09 17.61 -3.40
CA ASP A 220 -45.44 17.18 -3.79
C ASP A 220 -46.36 16.83 -2.59
N LEU A 221 -46.43 17.71 -1.58
CA LEU A 221 -47.50 17.72 -0.57
C LEU A 221 -48.08 19.13 -0.36
N MET A 222 -48.53 19.76 -1.45
CA MET A 222 -49.46 20.89 -1.40
C MET A 222 -50.88 20.36 -1.58
N VAL A 223 -51.46 19.78 -0.52
CA VAL A 223 -52.90 19.55 -0.46
C VAL A 223 -53.56 20.78 0.14
N GLN A 224 -54.50 21.30 -0.65
CA GLN A 224 -55.22 22.55 -0.51
C GLN A 224 -56.02 22.69 0.79
N ASP A 225 -56.18 23.97 1.18
CA ASP A 225 -57.13 24.50 2.14
C ASP A 225 -58.51 23.83 2.06
N ASP A 226 -59.03 23.41 3.21
CA ASP A 226 -60.48 23.35 3.44
C ASP A 226 -60.79 23.93 4.84
N ASP A 227 -61.81 24.79 4.84
CA ASP A 227 -62.30 25.68 5.88
C ASP A 227 -62.45 25.08 7.28
N ASP A 228 -61.87 25.73 8.30
CA ASP A 228 -62.19 25.47 9.71
C ASP A 228 -62.39 26.80 10.48
N PRO A 229 -63.54 27.02 11.15
CA PRO A 229 -63.89 28.30 11.79
C PRO A 229 -63.14 28.54 13.12
N PRO A 230 -63.06 29.81 13.59
CA PRO A 230 -62.07 30.23 14.58
C PRO A 230 -62.40 29.74 16.01
N LYS A 231 -61.42 29.07 16.64
CA LYS A 231 -61.50 28.65 18.05
C LYS A 231 -61.36 29.86 19.00
N PRO A 232 -62.21 29.99 20.04
CA PRO A 232 -62.18 31.12 20.95
C PRO A 232 -61.00 31.08 21.94
N LYS A 233 -60.45 32.27 22.19
CA LYS A 233 -59.39 32.58 23.17
C LYS A 233 -59.76 32.10 24.58
N ARG A 234 -58.97 31.19 25.16
CA ARG A 234 -59.05 30.85 26.59
C ARG A 234 -58.29 31.88 27.43
N LEU A 235 -59.04 32.49 28.35
CA LEU A 235 -58.56 33.45 29.33
C LEU A 235 -57.49 32.86 30.27
N ARG A 236 -56.53 33.73 30.59
CA ARG A 236 -55.51 33.60 31.62
C ARG A 236 -56.16 33.66 33.00
N GLN A 237 -56.00 32.63 33.84
CA GLN A 237 -56.27 32.73 35.28
C GLN A 237 -54.94 32.61 36.04
N THR A 238 -54.51 33.74 36.57
CA THR A 238 -53.59 33.84 37.70
C THR A 238 -54.34 33.46 38.96
N MET A 239 -53.79 32.61 39.83
CA MET A 239 -54.03 32.72 41.27
C MET A 239 -52.79 32.33 42.08
N SER A 240 -52.57 33.18 43.07
CA SER A 240 -51.53 33.24 44.09
C SER A 240 -51.86 32.29 45.26
N SER A 241 -50.78 31.83 45.91
CA SER A 241 -50.51 31.40 47.31
C SER A 241 -51.65 31.19 48.32
N PRO A 242 -51.41 30.39 49.38
CA PRO A 242 -50.58 30.82 50.52
C PRO A 242 -49.24 30.08 50.67
#